data_AF-A0A1B8D312-F1
#
_entry.id   AF-A0A1B8D312-F1
#
_cell.length_a   1.000
_cell.length_b   1.000
_cell.length_c   1.000
_cell.angle_alpha   90.00
_cell.angle_beta   90.00
_cell.angle_gamma   90.00
#
_symmetry.space_group_name_H-M   'P 1'
#
loop_
_entity.id
_entity.type
_entity.pdbx_description
1 polymer ?
#
loop_
_entity_poly.entity_id
_entity_poly.type
_entity_poly.pdbx_seq_one_letter_code
_entity_poly.pdbx_strand_id
1 'polypeptide(L)'
;MASDPLSVESVIGHMAEALPIHEQGDTSSDLSSSYEAIALFAHACMTAVGFRTLGFSEGQKIESELAAVAPRLSPRWNDSYGSYSFLYAHSQSSLQYIVKIDRLGGKAEIRGLGLGDDRITRFEIVAKDYISSSALPLRIPFTAAGIEDRDDLPRKLKDIFISESRIKDLASLFKTTVIQKLIPGLNKEGYEDTAARQQAQDDREEAYARRNPREDAAR
;
A
#
# COMPACT_ATOMS: atom_id res chain seq x y z
N MET A 1 5.71 -5.86 22.35
CA MET A 1 4.58 -5.12 21.74
C MET A 1 4.82 -5.13 20.24
N ALA A 2 3.90 -5.66 19.44
CA ALA A 2 4.05 -5.62 17.99
C ALA A 2 3.97 -4.16 17.53
N SER A 3 4.91 -3.75 16.68
CA SER A 3 4.92 -2.42 16.05
C SER A 3 3.80 -2.31 15.03
N ASP A 4 3.19 -1.13 14.89
CA ASP A 4 2.19 -0.87 13.84
C ASP A 4 2.79 -1.20 12.46
N PRO A 5 2.22 -2.15 11.69
CA PRO A 5 2.75 -2.51 10.39
C PRO A 5 2.67 -1.35 9.38
N LEU A 6 1.83 -0.33 9.61
CA LEU A 6 1.75 0.86 8.78
C LEU A 6 2.48 2.08 9.38
N SER A 7 3.37 1.85 10.35
CA SER A 7 4.34 2.86 10.80
C SER A 7 5.26 3.31 9.65
N VAL A 8 5.83 4.51 9.78
CA VAL A 8 6.71 5.10 8.77
C VAL A 8 7.90 4.18 8.51
N GLU A 9 8.53 3.67 9.56
CA GLU A 9 9.68 2.78 9.49
C GLU A 9 9.35 1.47 8.77
N SER A 10 8.20 0.87 9.10
CA SER A 10 7.73 -0.37 8.47
C SER A 10 7.48 -0.17 6.97
N VAL A 11 6.73 0.88 6.61
CA VAL A 11 6.39 1.16 5.22
C VAL A 11 7.66 1.46 4.40
N ILE A 12 8.57 2.28 4.91
CA ILE A 12 9.83 2.58 4.23
C ILE A 12 10.71 1.34 4.10
N GLY A 13 10.76 0.48 5.13
CA GLY A 13 11.45 -0.81 5.07
C GLY A 13 10.91 -1.71 3.95
N HIS A 14 9.60 -1.86 3.87
CA HIS A 14 8.95 -2.62 2.80
C HIS A 14 9.14 -2.00 1.42
N MET A 15 9.19 -0.67 1.29
CA MET A 15 9.54 -0.01 0.02
C MET A 15 10.98 -0.35 -0.40
N ALA A 16 11.93 -0.35 0.53
CA ALA A 16 13.33 -0.68 0.26
C ALA A 16 13.49 -2.15 -0.18
N GLU A 17 12.83 -3.07 0.52
CA GLU A 17 12.84 -4.51 0.21
C GLU A 17 12.17 -4.81 -1.14
N ALA A 18 11.12 -4.06 -1.50
CA ALA A 18 10.35 -4.28 -2.71
C ALA A 18 11.09 -3.87 -4.00
N LEU A 19 12.02 -2.91 -3.94
CA LEU A 19 12.73 -2.48 -5.15
C LEU A 19 13.52 -3.64 -5.77
N PRO A 20 13.48 -3.82 -7.11
CA PRO A 20 14.29 -4.82 -7.82
C PRO A 20 15.80 -4.64 -7.61
N ILE A 21 16.57 -5.63 -8.04
CA ILE A 21 18.04 -5.50 -8.20
C ILE A 21 18.30 -5.20 -9.68
N HIS A 22 19.04 -4.14 -9.95
CA HIS A 22 19.49 -3.79 -11.29
C HIS A 22 20.77 -4.53 -11.65
N GLU A 23 20.95 -4.81 -12.93
CA GLU A 23 22.21 -5.37 -13.43
C GLU A 23 23.32 -4.33 -13.40
N GLN A 24 24.56 -4.77 -13.17
CA GLN A 24 25.70 -3.88 -13.18
C GLN A 24 25.86 -3.23 -14.57
N GLY A 25 25.85 -1.90 -14.61
CA GLY A 25 25.90 -1.14 -15.86
C GLY A 25 24.52 -0.74 -16.39
N ASP A 26 23.43 -1.15 -15.74
CA ASP A 26 22.13 -0.54 -15.99
C ASP A 26 22.16 0.94 -15.60
N THR A 27 21.74 1.78 -16.54
CA THR A 27 21.63 3.22 -16.38
C THR A 27 20.17 3.67 -16.37
N SER A 28 19.22 2.77 -16.08
CA SER A 28 17.86 3.10 -15.71
C SER A 28 17.78 3.61 -14.25
N SER A 29 16.64 4.17 -13.87
CA SER A 29 16.43 4.63 -12.49
C SER A 29 15.48 3.66 -11.77
N ASP A 30 15.76 3.36 -10.50
CA ASP A 30 14.89 2.52 -9.66
C ASP A 30 13.50 3.10 -9.46
N LEU A 31 13.42 4.44 -9.42
CA LEU A 31 12.17 5.17 -9.27
C LEU A 31 12.24 6.49 -10.04
N SER A 32 11.42 6.63 -11.07
CA SER A 32 11.52 7.73 -12.03
C SER A 32 10.46 8.82 -11.84
N SER A 33 9.37 8.53 -11.13
CA SER A 33 8.25 9.48 -11.00
C SER A 33 7.55 9.45 -9.65
N SER A 34 6.84 10.52 -9.33
CA SER A 34 6.01 10.58 -8.12
C SER A 34 4.91 9.51 -8.10
N TYR A 35 4.44 9.08 -9.27
CA TYR A 35 3.42 8.04 -9.40
C TYR A 35 3.98 6.65 -9.10
N GLU A 36 5.22 6.38 -9.51
CA GLU A 36 5.94 5.17 -9.11
C GLU A 36 6.18 5.15 -7.60
N ALA A 37 6.53 6.30 -7.00
CA ALA A 37 6.69 6.39 -5.54
C ALA A 37 5.39 6.08 -4.79
N ILE A 38 4.26 6.60 -5.28
CA ILE A 38 2.93 6.31 -4.71
C ILE A 38 2.55 4.84 -4.93
N ALA A 39 2.88 4.25 -6.09
CA ALA A 39 2.63 2.85 -6.39
C ALA A 39 3.45 1.91 -5.49
N LEU A 40 4.75 2.20 -5.32
CA LEU A 40 5.65 1.46 -4.42
C LEU A 40 5.18 1.58 -2.96
N PHE A 41 4.75 2.78 -2.54
CA PHE A 41 4.17 3.01 -1.22
C PHE A 41 2.92 2.16 -0.99
N ALA A 42 1.99 2.14 -1.95
CA ALA A 42 0.78 1.34 -1.87
C ALA A 42 1.10 -0.15 -1.79
N HIS A 43 2.06 -0.63 -2.59
CA HIS A 43 2.56 -2.00 -2.51
C HIS A 43 3.14 -2.33 -1.13
N ALA A 44 4.00 -1.45 -0.59
CA ALA A 44 4.58 -1.61 0.74
C ALA A 44 3.52 -1.67 1.84
N CYS A 45 2.46 -0.86 1.76
CA CYS A 45 1.35 -0.93 2.70
C CYS A 45 0.60 -2.28 2.63
N MET A 46 0.40 -2.82 1.42
CA MET A 46 -0.27 -4.11 1.23
C MET A 46 0.59 -5.27 1.78
N THR A 47 1.88 -5.32 1.46
CA THR A 47 2.78 -6.37 1.96
C THR A 47 3.02 -6.26 3.47
N ALA A 48 3.11 -5.03 4.00
CA ALA A 48 3.21 -4.79 5.44
C ALA A 48 2.05 -5.38 6.23
N VAL A 49 0.85 -5.49 5.65
CA VAL A 49 -0.30 -6.13 6.29
C VAL A 49 -0.53 -7.59 5.86
N GLY A 50 0.39 -8.18 5.11
CA GLY A 50 0.42 -9.62 4.81
C GLY A 50 -0.17 -10.02 3.46
N PHE A 51 -0.45 -9.08 2.56
CA PHE A 51 -0.82 -9.43 1.19
C PHE A 51 0.40 -9.93 0.42
N ARG A 52 0.14 -10.90 -0.47
CA ARG A 52 1.12 -11.47 -1.40
C ARG A 52 0.74 -11.13 -2.83
N THR A 53 1.71 -10.69 -3.63
CA THR A 53 1.49 -10.31 -5.03
C THR A 53 1.35 -11.55 -5.91
N LEU A 54 0.39 -11.54 -6.83
CA LEU A 54 0.10 -12.61 -7.80
C LEU A 54 0.43 -12.21 -9.24
N GLY A 55 0.50 -10.92 -9.53
CA GLY A 55 0.71 -10.39 -10.87
C GLY A 55 0.52 -8.87 -10.92
N PHE A 56 0.67 -8.31 -12.13
CA PHE A 56 0.52 -6.87 -12.37
C PHE A 56 -0.74 -6.50 -13.18
N SER A 57 -1.47 -7.50 -13.67
CA SER A 57 -2.71 -7.29 -14.43
C SER A 57 -3.77 -8.34 -14.06
N GLU A 58 -5.02 -8.03 -14.39
CA GLU A 58 -6.13 -8.96 -14.21
C GLU A 58 -5.98 -10.14 -15.17
N GLY A 59 -6.12 -11.37 -14.67
CA GLY A 59 -6.03 -12.59 -15.48
C GLY A 59 -4.61 -13.07 -15.80
N GLN A 60 -3.57 -12.26 -15.63
CA GLN A 60 -2.18 -12.71 -15.76
C GLN A 60 -1.56 -12.96 -14.39
N LYS A 61 -1.72 -14.19 -13.90
CA LYS A 61 -1.07 -14.65 -12.68
C LYS A 61 0.32 -15.17 -13.01
N ILE A 62 1.33 -14.52 -12.45
CA ILE A 62 2.74 -14.91 -12.49
C ILE A 62 3.25 -15.17 -11.07
N GLU A 63 2.37 -15.71 -10.22
CA GLU A 63 2.59 -15.87 -8.79
C GLU A 63 3.87 -16.63 -8.47
N SER A 64 4.14 -17.74 -9.16
CA SER A 64 5.35 -18.55 -8.93
C SER A 64 6.64 -17.77 -9.24
N GLU A 65 6.64 -16.93 -10.27
CA GLU A 65 7.79 -16.08 -10.61
C GLU A 65 7.99 -14.99 -9.55
N LEU A 66 6.90 -14.35 -9.11
CA LEU A 66 6.95 -13.30 -8.10
C LEU A 66 7.32 -13.85 -6.71
N ALA A 67 6.85 -15.04 -6.36
CA ALA A 67 7.21 -15.70 -5.11
C ALA A 67 8.71 -16.05 -5.05
N ALA A 68 9.34 -16.32 -6.19
CA ALA A 68 10.77 -16.62 -6.27
C ALA A 68 11.67 -15.40 -6.00
N VAL A 69 11.15 -14.19 -6.22
CA VAL A 69 11.88 -12.93 -5.98
C VAL A 69 11.40 -12.17 -4.75
N ALA A 70 10.30 -12.59 -4.13
CA ALA A 70 9.75 -11.95 -2.93
C ALA A 70 10.80 -11.85 -1.80
N PRO A 71 10.85 -10.73 -1.05
CA PRO A 71 9.91 -9.60 -1.05
C PRO A 71 10.08 -8.60 -2.20
N ARG A 72 11.04 -8.80 -3.11
CA ARG A 72 11.29 -7.89 -4.25
C ARG A 72 10.19 -8.00 -5.29
N LEU A 73 9.98 -6.91 -6.00
CA LEU A 73 9.19 -6.87 -7.23
C LEU A 73 10.02 -7.35 -8.42
N SER A 74 9.33 -7.88 -9.42
CA SER A 74 9.93 -8.10 -10.74
C SER A 74 10.32 -6.74 -11.35
N PRO A 75 11.42 -6.64 -12.13
CA PRO A 75 11.79 -5.41 -12.85
C PRO A 75 10.66 -4.81 -13.69
N ARG A 76 9.66 -5.62 -14.09
CA ARG A 76 8.52 -5.21 -14.91
C ARG A 76 7.38 -4.51 -14.17
N TRP A 77 7.50 -4.31 -12.85
CA TRP A 77 6.40 -3.79 -12.02
C TRP A 77 5.95 -2.37 -12.43
N ASN A 78 6.85 -1.59 -13.04
CA ASN A 78 6.62 -0.21 -13.48
C ASN A 78 6.74 -0.02 -15.01
N ASP A 79 6.62 -1.09 -15.82
CA ASP A 79 6.68 -1.02 -17.30
C ASP A 79 5.61 -0.08 -17.90
N SER A 80 4.47 0.06 -17.23
CA SER A 80 3.38 0.92 -17.66
C SER A 80 3.58 2.36 -17.19
N TYR A 81 3.57 3.30 -18.13
CA TYR A 81 3.76 4.71 -17.81
C TYR A 81 2.52 5.34 -17.17
N GLY A 82 2.62 5.74 -15.90
CA GLY A 82 1.56 6.47 -15.20
C GLY A 82 0.32 5.65 -14.87
N SER A 83 0.37 4.33 -14.99
CA SER A 83 -0.67 3.40 -14.55
C SER A 83 0.00 2.15 -14.01
N TYR A 84 -0.13 1.90 -12.70
CA TYR A 84 0.51 0.78 -12.01
C TYR A 84 -0.57 -0.08 -11.38
N SER A 85 -0.44 -1.40 -11.50
CA SER A 85 -1.46 -2.33 -11.05
C SER A 85 -0.80 -3.52 -10.38
N PHE A 86 -1.39 -3.95 -9.27
CA PHE A 86 -0.92 -5.09 -8.50
C PHE A 86 -2.11 -5.97 -8.14
N LEU A 87 -2.01 -7.26 -8.46
CA LEU A 87 -2.96 -8.28 -8.07
C LEU A 87 -2.44 -8.96 -6.79
N TYR A 88 -3.31 -9.11 -5.79
CA TYR A 88 -2.97 -9.65 -4.48
C TYR A 88 -3.91 -10.78 -4.04
N ALA A 89 -3.40 -11.61 -3.14
CA ALA A 89 -4.19 -12.46 -2.25
C ALA A 89 -3.79 -12.23 -0.79
N HIS A 90 -4.63 -12.68 0.14
CA HIS A 90 -4.37 -12.64 1.57
C HIS A 90 -4.71 -13.99 2.21
N SER A 91 -4.00 -14.43 3.26
CA SER A 91 -4.27 -15.73 3.90
C SER A 91 -5.61 -15.79 4.66
N GLN A 92 -6.13 -14.63 5.05
CA GLN A 92 -7.41 -14.49 5.76
C GLN A 92 -8.62 -14.25 4.83
N SER A 93 -8.44 -14.33 3.51
CA SER A 93 -9.53 -14.20 2.54
C SER A 93 -9.32 -15.14 1.36
N SER A 94 -10.40 -15.73 0.85
CA SER A 94 -10.38 -16.51 -0.39
C SER A 94 -10.47 -15.63 -1.65
N LEU A 95 -10.74 -14.33 -1.49
CA LEU A 95 -10.85 -13.37 -2.59
C LEU A 95 -9.47 -12.90 -3.06
N GLN A 96 -9.45 -12.34 -4.27
CA GLN A 96 -8.28 -11.64 -4.81
C GLN A 96 -8.57 -10.15 -4.85
N TYR A 97 -7.51 -9.35 -4.85
CA TYR A 97 -7.63 -7.92 -4.73
C TYR A 97 -6.73 -7.23 -5.75
N ILE A 98 -7.22 -6.20 -6.42
CA ILE A 98 -6.41 -5.37 -7.29
C ILE A 98 -6.24 -4.00 -6.64
N VAL A 99 -5.00 -3.51 -6.57
CA VAL A 99 -4.72 -2.10 -6.28
C VAL A 99 -4.13 -1.47 -7.53
N LYS A 100 -4.76 -0.39 -8.01
CA LYS A 100 -4.33 0.41 -9.16
C LYS A 100 -3.97 1.82 -8.73
N ILE A 101 -2.94 2.37 -9.35
CA ILE A 101 -2.46 3.73 -9.17
C ILE A 101 -2.38 4.37 -10.56
N ASP A 102 -3.27 5.31 -10.84
CA ASP A 102 -3.39 5.96 -12.14
C ASP A 102 -3.07 7.46 -12.03
N ARG A 103 -2.27 7.96 -12.98
CA ARG A 103 -1.96 9.37 -13.12
C ARG A 103 -3.15 10.12 -13.72
N LEU A 104 -3.67 11.09 -12.98
CA LEU A 104 -4.70 12.03 -13.41
C LEU A 104 -4.18 13.46 -13.35
N GLY A 105 -3.45 13.86 -14.40
CA GLY A 105 -2.83 15.19 -14.48
C GLY A 105 -1.72 15.37 -13.43
N GLY A 106 -1.99 16.17 -12.40
CA GLY A 106 -1.14 16.37 -11.22
C GLY A 106 -1.59 15.59 -9.98
N LYS A 107 -2.64 14.79 -10.11
CA LYS A 107 -3.17 13.91 -9.06
C LYS A 107 -2.84 12.46 -9.36
N ALA A 108 -2.81 11.64 -8.32
CA ALA A 108 -2.86 10.19 -8.42
C ALA A 108 -4.22 9.69 -7.92
N GLU A 109 -4.90 8.87 -8.70
CA GLU A 109 -6.04 8.06 -8.24
C GLU A 109 -5.49 6.72 -7.73
N ILE A 110 -5.86 6.35 -6.50
CA ILE A 110 -5.57 5.05 -5.93
C ILE A 110 -6.90 4.30 -5.83
N ARG A 111 -6.99 3.13 -6.47
CA ARG A 111 -8.21 2.34 -6.55
C ARG A 111 -7.97 0.91 -6.07
N GLY A 112 -8.81 0.43 -5.16
CA GLY A 112 -8.87 -0.96 -4.74
C GLY A 112 -10.10 -1.68 -5.32
N LEU A 113 -9.93 -2.92 -5.77
CA LEU A 113 -11.01 -3.78 -6.24
C LEU A 113 -10.96 -5.14 -5.53
N GLY A 114 -12.09 -5.63 -5.02
CA GLY A 114 -12.29 -7.00 -4.56
C GLY A 114 -12.83 -7.86 -5.68
N LEU A 115 -12.02 -8.79 -6.19
CA LEU A 115 -12.43 -9.73 -7.22
C LEU A 115 -13.29 -10.82 -6.57
N GLY A 116 -14.58 -10.85 -6.93
CA GLY A 116 -15.56 -11.83 -6.47
C GLY A 116 -16.69 -11.25 -5.62
N ASP A 117 -16.51 -10.07 -5.01
CA ASP A 117 -17.58 -9.35 -4.30
C ASP A 117 -17.88 -7.96 -4.90
N ASP A 118 -17.29 -7.66 -6.07
CA ASP A 118 -17.43 -6.41 -6.86
C ASP A 118 -17.22 -5.13 -6.05
N ARG A 119 -16.45 -5.22 -4.96
CA ARG A 119 -16.19 -4.09 -4.10
C ARG A 119 -15.17 -3.17 -4.72
N ILE A 120 -15.52 -1.90 -4.89
CA ILE A 120 -14.63 -0.88 -5.41
C ILE A 120 -14.47 0.23 -4.38
N THR A 121 -13.22 0.60 -4.12
CA THR A 121 -12.86 1.77 -3.31
C THR A 121 -11.84 2.61 -4.03
N ARG A 122 -11.86 3.93 -3.81
CA ARG A 122 -10.90 4.84 -4.41
C ARG A 122 -10.75 6.12 -3.60
N PHE A 123 -9.59 6.73 -3.72
CA PHE A 123 -9.34 8.09 -3.28
C PHE A 123 -8.33 8.75 -4.21
N GLU A 124 -8.28 10.09 -4.17
CA GLU A 124 -7.33 10.87 -4.95
C GLU A 124 -6.42 11.67 -4.01
N ILE A 125 -5.16 11.83 -4.42
CA ILE A 125 -4.22 12.76 -3.79
C ILE A 125 -3.57 13.65 -4.83
N VAL A 126 -3.21 14.87 -4.45
CA VAL A 126 -2.34 15.73 -5.25
C VAL A 126 -0.89 15.27 -5.03
N ALA A 127 -0.22 14.77 -6.06
CA ALA A 127 1.06 14.07 -5.90
C ALA A 127 2.15 14.96 -5.26
N LYS A 128 2.20 16.24 -5.65
CA LYS A 128 3.15 17.23 -5.13
C LYS A 128 2.92 17.63 -3.66
N ASP A 129 1.82 17.20 -3.04
CA ASP A 129 1.53 17.48 -1.63
C ASP A 129 2.12 16.38 -0.70
N TYR A 130 2.55 15.27 -1.29
CA TYR A 130 3.12 14.11 -0.60
C TYR A 130 4.56 13.80 -1.03
N ILE A 131 4.87 13.97 -2.32
CA ILE A 131 6.14 13.58 -2.93
C ILE A 131 6.99 14.81 -3.27
N SER A 132 8.26 14.76 -2.89
CA SER A 132 9.30 15.72 -3.25
C SER A 132 9.91 15.36 -4.60
N SER A 133 9.56 16.09 -5.66
CA SER A 133 10.11 15.83 -7.00
C SER A 133 11.62 16.04 -7.11
N SER A 134 12.24 16.80 -6.20
CA SER A 134 13.69 17.02 -6.20
C SER A 134 14.50 15.82 -5.71
N ALA A 135 13.85 14.86 -5.04
CA ALA A 135 14.46 13.61 -4.60
C ALA A 135 14.32 12.49 -5.66
N LEU A 136 13.80 12.82 -6.84
CA LEU A 136 13.63 11.92 -7.97
C LEU A 136 14.47 12.42 -9.17
N PRO A 137 14.97 11.51 -10.03
CA PRO A 137 14.85 10.05 -9.94
C PRO A 137 15.73 9.46 -8.83
N LEU A 138 15.27 8.37 -8.20
CA LEU A 138 16.06 7.59 -7.26
C LEU A 138 16.93 6.60 -8.01
N ARG A 139 18.19 6.48 -7.59
CA ARG A 139 19.11 5.42 -8.01
C ARG A 139 19.84 4.78 -6.85
N ILE A 140 19.88 3.46 -6.86
CA ILE A 140 20.70 2.67 -5.95
C ILE A 140 22.12 2.59 -6.52
N PRO A 141 23.13 3.15 -5.83
CA PRO A 141 24.50 3.10 -6.30
C PRO A 141 25.08 1.69 -6.19
N PHE A 142 26.12 1.39 -6.95
CA PHE A 142 26.89 0.15 -6.81
C PHE A 142 28.15 0.40 -5.97
N THR A 143 28.48 -0.56 -5.11
CA THR A 143 29.77 -0.64 -4.42
C THR A 143 30.90 -0.96 -5.41
N ALA A 144 32.16 -0.79 -4.97
CA ALA A 144 33.33 -1.19 -5.74
C ALA A 144 33.35 -2.70 -6.08
N ALA A 145 32.60 -3.53 -5.35
CA ALA A 145 32.44 -4.96 -5.60
C ALA A 145 31.37 -5.29 -6.66
N GLY A 146 30.71 -4.29 -7.25
CA GLY A 146 29.66 -4.50 -8.25
C GLY A 146 28.32 -4.95 -7.66
N ILE A 147 28.10 -4.75 -6.35
CA ILE A 147 26.84 -5.06 -5.66
C ILE A 147 26.13 -3.74 -5.32
N GLU A 148 24.81 -3.69 -5.47
CA GLU A 148 23.99 -2.55 -5.04
C GLU A 148 24.24 -2.19 -3.56
N ASP A 149 24.60 -0.94 -3.31
CA ASP A 149 24.70 -0.35 -1.98
C ASP A 149 23.32 0.18 -1.54
N ARG A 150 22.70 -0.57 -0.64
CA ARG A 150 21.36 -0.31 -0.12
C ARG A 150 21.35 0.18 1.33
N ASP A 151 22.51 0.46 1.93
CA ASP A 151 22.60 0.80 3.35
C ASP A 151 21.85 2.10 3.67
N ASP A 152 21.89 3.07 2.75
CA ASP A 152 21.22 4.37 2.87
C ASP A 152 19.86 4.43 2.15
N LEU A 153 19.39 3.32 1.57
CA LEU A 153 18.17 3.27 0.77
C LEU A 153 16.92 3.68 1.57
N PRO A 154 16.70 3.21 2.81
CA PRO A 154 15.55 3.66 3.62
C PRO A 154 15.53 5.18 3.82
N ARG A 155 16.68 5.81 4.06
CA ARG A 155 16.78 7.27 4.23
C ARG A 155 16.45 7.99 2.93
N LYS A 156 17.01 7.54 1.79
CA LYS A 156 16.72 8.11 0.47
C LYS A 156 15.23 7.98 0.10
N LEU A 157 14.61 6.84 0.39
CA LEU A 157 13.17 6.62 0.17
C LEU A 157 12.32 7.55 1.04
N LYS A 158 12.74 7.79 2.29
CA LYS A 158 12.08 8.74 3.18
C LYS A 158 12.18 10.17 2.66
N ASP A 159 13.32 10.56 2.10
CA ASP A 159 13.55 11.88 1.48
C ASP A 159 12.72 12.12 0.20
N ILE A 160 12.18 11.06 -0.42
CA ILE A 160 11.23 11.17 -1.55
C ILE A 160 9.88 11.73 -1.08
N PHE A 161 9.52 11.54 0.19
CA PHE A 161 8.34 12.18 0.75
C PHE A 161 8.68 13.54 1.32
N ILE A 162 7.73 14.48 1.28
CA ILE A 162 7.94 15.84 1.80
C ILE A 162 8.24 15.83 3.30
N SER A 163 7.65 14.90 4.04
CA SER A 163 7.84 14.74 5.49
C SER A 163 7.30 13.41 5.98
N GLU A 164 7.74 12.98 7.16
CA GLU A 164 7.19 11.82 7.87
C GLU A 164 5.70 11.94 8.15
N SER A 165 5.21 13.15 8.47
CA SER A 165 3.78 13.39 8.66
C SER A 165 2.99 13.08 7.40
N ARG A 166 3.51 13.41 6.21
CA ARG A 166 2.85 13.07 4.95
C ARG A 166 2.82 11.58 4.68
N ILE A 167 3.87 10.84 5.07
CA ILE A 167 3.88 9.37 5.00
C ILE A 167 2.77 8.81 5.90
N LYS A 168 2.69 9.29 7.15
CA LYS A 168 1.71 8.84 8.13
C LYS A 168 0.26 9.17 7.72
N ASP A 169 0.03 10.35 7.19
CA ASP A 169 -1.27 10.77 6.66
C ASP A 169 -1.72 9.88 5.50
N LEU A 170 -0.80 9.60 4.56
CA LEU A 170 -1.09 8.74 3.42
C LEU A 170 -1.33 7.29 3.84
N ALA A 171 -0.55 6.78 4.79
CA ALA A 171 -0.73 5.43 5.34
C ALA A 171 -2.09 5.28 6.05
N SER A 172 -2.48 6.29 6.81
CA SER A 172 -3.79 6.33 7.49
C SER A 172 -4.95 6.40 6.49
N LEU A 173 -4.80 7.20 5.44
CA LEU A 173 -5.79 7.28 4.36
C LEU A 173 -5.89 5.95 3.60
N PHE A 174 -4.76 5.35 3.21
CA PHE A 174 -4.73 4.06 2.51
C PHE A 174 -5.30 2.93 3.38
N LYS A 175 -4.98 2.90 4.68
CA LYS A 175 -5.54 1.96 5.66
C LYS A 175 -7.08 1.98 5.66
N THR A 176 -7.65 3.17 5.83
CA THR A 176 -9.11 3.35 6.04
C THR A 176 -9.90 3.23 4.75
N THR A 177 -9.34 3.67 3.62
CA THR A 177 -10.04 3.68 2.34
C THR A 177 -9.80 2.42 1.51
N VAL A 178 -8.61 1.83 1.56
CA VAL A 178 -8.29 0.66 0.74
C VAL A 178 -8.32 -0.61 1.59
N ILE A 179 -7.41 -0.75 2.57
CA ILE A 179 -7.22 -2.03 3.27
C ILE A 179 -8.49 -2.46 4.02
N GLN A 180 -9.02 -1.61 4.90
CA GLN A 180 -10.21 -1.92 5.71
C GLN A 180 -11.47 -2.11 4.86
N LYS A 181 -11.54 -1.47 3.68
CA LYS A 181 -12.65 -1.66 2.77
C LYS A 181 -12.53 -2.96 2.01
N LEU A 182 -11.34 -3.33 1.54
CA LEU A 182 -11.13 -4.58 0.80
C LEU A 182 -11.25 -5.82 1.69
N ILE A 183 -10.74 -5.76 2.92
CA ILE A 183 -10.79 -6.88 3.87
C ILE A 183 -11.20 -6.38 5.27
N PRO A 184 -12.51 -6.17 5.52
CA PRO A 184 -12.98 -5.81 6.86
C PRO A 184 -12.64 -6.90 7.87
N GLY A 185 -12.20 -6.51 9.06
CA GLY A 185 -11.83 -7.42 10.15
C GLY A 185 -10.46 -8.07 9.99
N LEU A 186 -9.59 -7.54 9.11
CA LEU A 186 -8.21 -8.02 8.96
C LEU A 186 -7.51 -8.04 10.32
N ASN A 187 -7.06 -9.23 10.73
CA ASN A 187 -6.39 -9.44 12.00
C ASN A 187 -4.89 -9.64 11.76
N LYS A 188 -4.09 -8.65 12.17
CA LYS A 188 -2.63 -8.77 12.20
C LYS A 188 -2.13 -8.10 13.47
N GLU A 189 -1.10 -8.67 14.10
CA GLU A 189 -0.54 -8.08 15.31
C GLU A 189 -0.06 -6.64 15.04
N GLY A 190 -0.43 -5.70 15.90
CA GLY A 190 -0.15 -4.27 15.72
C GLY A 190 -1.07 -3.55 14.71
N TYR A 191 -1.88 -4.27 13.93
CA TYR A 191 -2.86 -3.70 13.02
C TYR A 191 -4.26 -3.68 13.66
N GLU A 192 -4.79 -2.48 13.86
CA GLU A 192 -6.17 -2.32 14.33
C GLU A 192 -7.12 -1.91 13.20
N ASP A 193 -8.17 -2.69 12.99
CA ASP A 193 -9.28 -2.31 12.13
C ASP A 193 -10.28 -1.41 12.89
N THR A 194 -10.29 -0.12 12.55
CA THR A 194 -11.21 0.87 13.11
C THR A 194 -12.64 0.69 12.61
N ALA A 195 -12.84 0.20 11.38
CA ALA A 195 -14.18 0.01 10.81
C ALA A 195 -14.93 -1.11 11.53
N ALA A 196 -14.26 -2.23 11.82
CA ALA A 196 -14.83 -3.34 12.58
C ALA A 196 -15.18 -2.94 14.03
N ARG A 197 -14.34 -2.09 14.66
CA ARG A 197 -14.62 -1.55 16.00
C ARG A 197 -15.84 -0.63 16.01
N GLN A 198 -15.96 0.25 15.03
CA GLN A 198 -17.11 1.15 14.90
C GLN A 198 -18.40 0.35 14.72
N GLN A 199 -18.42 -0.64 13.82
CA GLN A 199 -19.59 -1.50 13.62
C GLN A 199 -19.96 -2.28 14.89
N ALA A 200 -18.98 -2.84 15.60
CA ALA A 200 -19.24 -3.53 16.86
C ALA A 200 -19.76 -2.60 17.97
N GLN A 201 -19.37 -1.33 17.96
CA GLN A 201 -19.91 -0.30 18.87
C GLN A 201 -21.34 0.07 18.48
N ASP A 202 -21.59 0.36 17.21
CA ASP A 202 -22.91 0.71 16.69
C ASP A 202 -23.92 -0.43 16.92
N ASP A 203 -23.54 -1.69 16.64
CA ASP A 203 -24.37 -2.87 16.91
C ASP A 203 -24.69 -3.03 18.41
N ARG A 204 -23.72 -2.70 19.27
CA ARG A 204 -23.90 -2.77 20.73
C ARG A 204 -24.80 -1.65 21.24
N GLU A 205 -24.70 -0.45 20.67
CA GLU A 205 -25.57 0.69 20.96
C GLU A 205 -26.99 0.44 20.46
N GLU A 206 -27.16 -0.10 19.25
CA GLU A 206 -28.46 -0.52 18.71
C GLU A 206 -29.08 -1.63 19.57
N ALA A 207 -28.32 -2.64 19.95
CA ALA A 207 -28.80 -3.71 20.83
C ALA A 207 -29.22 -3.16 22.20
N TYR A 208 -28.52 -2.16 22.73
CA TYR A 208 -28.90 -1.46 23.96
C TYR A 208 -30.19 -0.65 23.77
N ALA A 209 -30.32 0.08 22.67
CA ALA A 209 -31.49 0.89 22.34
C ALA A 209 -32.75 0.03 22.12
N ARG A 210 -32.61 -1.16 21.52
CA ARG A 210 -33.73 -2.12 21.36
C ARG A 210 -34.16 -2.74 22.69
N ARG A 211 -33.24 -2.85 23.67
CA ARG A 211 -33.51 -3.46 24.98
C ARG A 211 -34.11 -2.47 25.99
N ASN A 212 -33.86 -1.18 25.79
CA ASN A 212 -34.50 -0.08 26.52
C ASN A 212 -35.16 0.89 25.51
N PRO A 213 -36.34 0.55 24.98
CA PRO A 213 -37.16 1.54 24.30
C PRO A 213 -37.37 2.68 25.30
N ARG A 214 -36.98 3.91 24.94
CA ARG A 214 -37.31 5.07 25.76
C ARG A 214 -38.83 5.07 25.95
N GLU A 215 -39.28 4.93 27.19
CA GLU A 215 -40.65 5.24 27.59
C GLU A 215 -40.86 6.76 27.44
N ASP A 216 -40.89 7.27 26.21
CA ASP A 216 -41.52 8.54 25.91
C ASP A 216 -43.02 8.28 25.73
N ALA A 217 -43.67 7.99 26.87
CA ALA A 217 -45.10 8.11 27.03
C ALA A 217 -45.39 8.81 28.36
N ALA A 218 -46.00 9.99 28.24
CA ALA A 218 -46.63 10.80 29.27
C ALA A 218 -45.72 11.71 30.11
N ARG A 219 -45.67 13.00 29.72
CA ARG A 219 -46.45 14.05 30.42
C ARG A 219 -46.61 15.30 29.56
#